data_AF-A0A8X6TV88-F1
#
_entry.id   AF-A0A8X6TV88-F1
#
_cell.length_a   1.000
_cell.length_b   1.000
_cell.length_c   1.000
_cell.angle_alpha   90.00
_cell.angle_beta   90.00
_cell.angle_gamma   90.00
#
_symmetry.space_group_name_H-M   'P 1'
#
loop_
_entity.id
_entity.type
_entity.pdbx_description
1 polymer ?
#
loop_
_entity_poly.entity_id
_entity_poly.type
_entity_poly.pdbx_seq_one_letter_code
_entity_poly.pdbx_strand_id
1 'polypeptide(L)'
;IKEELIGLVSATDRIKYAVHKLEPHYRNLTPEELQVAFDLFCKKIKMTVKYTPNGKFRRDITLIRSTDSTAITGNISETYGLEKDCEGHIIVHTVKGTHQNFIQGEGAKKVAELINDIFSE
;
A
#
# COMPACT_ATOMS: atom_id res chain seq x y z
N ILE A 1 -15.25 16.91 -9.59
CA ILE A 1 -14.14 16.71 -8.62
C ILE A 1 -12.76 16.81 -9.27
N LYS A 2 -12.41 15.99 -10.27
CA LYS A 2 -11.06 16.02 -10.86
C LYS A 2 -10.73 17.39 -11.47
N GLU A 3 -11.62 17.92 -12.30
CA GLU A 3 -11.47 19.20 -12.98
C GLU A 3 -11.41 20.37 -11.98
N GLU A 4 -12.25 20.29 -10.94
CA GLU A 4 -12.30 21.27 -9.85
C GLU A 4 -11.00 21.29 -9.05
N LEU A 5 -10.42 20.12 -8.75
CA LEU A 5 -9.13 20.01 -8.06
C LEU A 5 -7.98 20.50 -8.93
N ILE A 6 -8.02 20.28 -10.25
CA ILE A 6 -6.99 20.78 -11.19
C ILE A 6 -7.00 22.30 -11.25
N GLY A 7 -8.18 22.93 -11.16
CA GLY A 7 -8.33 24.38 -11.16
C GLY A 7 -7.79 25.11 -9.91
N LEU A 8 -7.45 24.38 -8.85
CA LEU A 8 -6.91 24.96 -7.62
C LEU A 8 -5.38 25.08 -7.67
N VAL A 9 -4.89 26.26 -7.29
CA VAL A 9 -3.48 26.65 -7.45
C VAL A 9 -2.57 25.85 -6.51
N SER A 10 -2.87 25.81 -5.21
CA SER A 10 -1.98 25.19 -4.23
C SER A 10 -2.38 23.74 -3.88
N ALA A 11 -1.44 22.98 -3.34
CA ALA A 11 -1.74 21.67 -2.76
C ALA A 11 -2.67 21.80 -1.54
N THR A 12 -2.45 22.85 -0.74
CA THR A 12 -3.26 23.15 0.45
C THR A 12 -4.72 23.42 0.09
N ASP A 13 -4.99 24.18 -0.97
CA ASP A 13 -6.36 24.47 -1.41
C ASP A 13 -7.07 23.22 -1.93
N ARG A 14 -6.34 22.37 -2.67
CA ARG A 14 -6.85 21.06 -3.11
C ARG A 14 -7.22 20.16 -1.93
N ILE A 15 -6.39 20.12 -0.90
CA ILE A 15 -6.64 19.33 0.32
C ILE A 15 -7.89 19.87 1.03
N LYS A 16 -7.96 21.19 1.27
CA LYS A 16 -9.13 21.81 1.92
C LYS A 16 -10.42 21.54 1.15
N TYR A 17 -10.37 21.67 -0.18
CA TYR A 17 -11.52 21.38 -1.04
C TYR A 17 -11.95 19.92 -0.96
N ALA A 18 -11.00 18.98 -1.01
CA ALA A 18 -11.29 17.56 -0.89
C ALA A 18 -11.89 17.21 0.49
N VAL A 19 -11.32 17.74 1.57
CA VAL A 19 -11.82 17.53 2.94
C VAL A 19 -13.27 18.02 3.05
N HIS A 20 -13.55 19.24 2.60
CA HIS A 20 -14.91 19.78 2.61
C HIS A 20 -15.92 18.90 1.84
N LYS A 21 -15.51 18.25 0.75
CA LYS A 21 -16.35 17.30 0.01
C LYS A 21 -16.51 15.95 0.72
N LEU A 22 -15.55 15.54 1.54
CA LEU A 22 -15.56 14.26 2.24
C LEU A 22 -16.26 14.33 3.60
N GLU A 23 -16.17 15.46 4.32
CA GLU A 23 -16.76 15.70 5.64
C GLU A 23 -18.18 15.11 5.82
N PRO A 24 -19.14 15.29 4.89
CA PRO A 24 -20.50 14.75 5.07
C PRO A 24 -20.58 13.22 5.13
N HIS A 25 -19.58 12.52 4.58
CA HIS A 25 -19.52 11.07 4.47
C HIS A 25 -18.76 10.41 5.62
N TYR A 26 -17.96 11.17 6.38
CA TYR A 26 -17.11 10.66 7.46
C TYR A 26 -17.47 11.30 8.79
N ARG A 27 -18.70 11.07 9.25
CA ARG A 27 -19.27 11.68 10.47
C ARG A 27 -18.53 11.35 11.77
N ASN A 28 -17.66 10.34 11.75
CA ASN A 28 -16.90 9.88 12.90
C ASN A 28 -15.49 10.50 12.98
N LEU A 29 -15.11 11.35 12.02
CA LEU A 29 -13.80 12.01 11.98
C LEU A 29 -13.97 13.52 12.05
N THR A 30 -13.06 14.22 12.72
CA THR A 30 -13.05 15.68 12.70
C THR A 30 -12.53 16.21 11.36
N PRO A 31 -12.87 17.45 10.97
CA PRO A 31 -12.27 18.11 9.81
C PRO A 31 -10.73 18.10 9.83
N GLU A 32 -10.14 18.30 11.01
CA GLU A 32 -8.69 18.28 11.19
C GLU A 32 -8.09 16.89 10.94
N GLU A 33 -8.73 15.83 11.46
CA GLU A 33 -8.30 14.45 11.23
C GLU A 33 -8.38 14.08 9.75
N LEU A 34 -9.47 14.46 9.08
CA LEU A 34 -9.63 14.28 7.64
C LEU A 34 -8.57 15.03 6.85
N GLN A 35 -8.25 16.26 7.25
CA GLN A 35 -7.23 17.06 6.59
C GLN A 35 -5.84 16.45 6.73
N VAL A 36 -5.47 16.00 7.94
CA VAL A 36 -4.20 15.31 8.18
C VAL A 36 -4.14 14.01 7.39
N ALA A 37 -5.19 13.19 7.40
CA ALA A 37 -5.24 11.92 6.69
C ALA A 37 -5.06 12.11 5.17
N PHE A 38 -5.77 13.08 4.59
CA PHE A 38 -5.69 13.34 3.14
C PHE A 38 -4.34 13.93 2.72
N ASP A 39 -3.79 14.86 3.52
CA ASP A 39 -2.44 15.40 3.27
C ASP A 39 -1.37 14.30 3.32
N LEU A 40 -1.39 13.44 4.34
CA LEU A 40 -0.48 12.30 4.46
C LEU A 40 -0.66 11.31 3.32
N PHE A 41 -1.90 11.05 2.89
CA PHE A 41 -2.17 10.20 1.74
C PHE A 41 -1.51 10.76 0.47
N CYS A 42 -1.72 12.04 0.16
CA CYS A 42 -1.10 12.68 -1.00
C CYS A 42 0.44 12.65 -0.93
N LYS A 43 1.01 12.89 0.25
CA LYS A 43 2.47 12.81 0.47
C LYS A 43 2.99 11.39 0.26
N LYS A 44 2.33 10.36 0.79
CA LYS A 44 2.68 8.95 0.60
C LYS A 44 2.70 8.57 -0.88
N ILE A 45 1.67 8.92 -1.65
CA ILE A 45 1.62 8.67 -3.10
C ILE A 45 2.78 9.37 -3.82
N LYS A 46 3.06 10.64 -3.50
CA LYS A 46 4.20 11.38 -4.09
C LYS A 46 5.54 10.70 -3.80
N MET A 47 5.72 10.18 -2.58
CA MET A 47 6.92 9.44 -2.20
C MET A 47 7.02 8.13 -2.97
N THR A 48 5.93 7.36 -3.08
CA THR A 48 5.90 6.10 -3.84
C THR A 48 6.25 6.30 -5.32
N VAL A 49 5.75 7.37 -5.96
CA VAL A 49 6.06 7.66 -7.38
C VAL A 49 7.53 8.04 -7.58
N LYS A 50 8.17 8.68 -6.60
CA LYS A 50 9.56 9.14 -6.68
C LYS A 50 10.57 8.14 -6.13
N TYR A 51 10.10 7.09 -5.46
CA TYR A 51 10.99 6.12 -4.83
C TYR A 51 11.72 5.31 -5.91
N THR A 52 13.04 5.31 -5.83
CA THR A 52 13.91 4.46 -6.63
C THR A 52 15.03 3.97 -5.71
N PRO A 53 15.24 2.65 -5.56
CA PRO A 53 16.35 2.13 -4.78
C PRO A 53 17.68 2.65 -5.31
N ASN A 54 18.57 3.11 -4.43
CA ASN A 54 19.90 3.61 -4.79
C ASN A 54 20.90 2.48 -5.16
N GLY A 55 20.47 1.23 -5.10
CA GLY A 55 21.26 0.04 -5.37
C GLY A 55 20.42 -1.21 -5.16
N LYS A 56 20.97 -2.36 -5.55
CA LYS A 56 20.25 -3.63 -5.43
C LYS A 56 20.34 -4.19 -4.01
N PHE A 57 19.24 -4.78 -3.55
CA PHE A 57 19.16 -5.46 -2.26
C PHE A 57 19.69 -6.89 -2.38
N ARG A 58 20.77 -7.22 -1.65
CA ARG A 58 21.52 -8.47 -1.83
C ARG A 58 21.17 -9.60 -0.87
N ARG A 59 20.27 -9.36 0.08
CA ARG A 59 19.85 -10.39 1.03
C ARG A 59 18.58 -11.08 0.53
N ASP A 60 18.33 -12.25 1.07
CA ASP A 60 17.13 -13.01 0.77
C ASP A 60 15.89 -12.25 1.25
N ILE A 61 14.80 -12.38 0.50
CA ILE A 61 13.52 -11.73 0.78
C ILE A 61 12.44 -12.79 0.83
N THR A 62 11.62 -12.72 1.86
CA THR A 62 10.36 -13.46 1.92
C THR A 62 9.20 -12.54 1.59
N LEU A 63 8.50 -12.81 0.50
CA LEU A 63 7.27 -12.15 0.09
C LEU A 63 6.06 -13.01 0.49
N ILE A 64 5.22 -12.51 1.39
CA ILE A 64 3.92 -13.12 1.70
C ILE A 64 2.84 -12.33 0.97
N ARG A 65 2.12 -12.96 0.03
CA ARG A 65 1.10 -12.32 -0.80
C ARG A 65 -0.25 -13.01 -0.71
N SER A 66 -1.30 -12.29 -1.14
CA SER A 66 -2.64 -12.84 -1.28
C SER A 66 -2.77 -13.73 -2.52
N THR A 67 -3.71 -14.69 -2.51
CA THR A 67 -4.04 -15.49 -3.71
C THR A 67 -4.65 -14.65 -4.81
N ASP A 68 -5.52 -13.71 -4.46
CA ASP A 68 -6.27 -12.96 -5.44
C ASP A 68 -5.38 -11.87 -6.02
N SER A 69 -5.22 -11.88 -7.34
CA SER A 69 -4.67 -10.74 -8.07
C SER A 69 -5.77 -9.69 -8.21
N THR A 70 -5.49 -8.48 -7.70
CA THR A 70 -6.33 -7.32 -7.96
C THR A 70 -6.03 -6.79 -9.37
N ALA A 71 -6.90 -5.97 -9.96
CA ALA A 71 -6.60 -5.30 -11.23
C ALA A 71 -5.27 -4.49 -11.20
N ILE A 72 -4.83 -4.08 -10.01
CA ILE A 72 -3.58 -3.37 -9.77
C ILE A 72 -2.38 -4.34 -9.79
N THR A 73 -2.54 -5.57 -9.28
CA THR A 73 -1.47 -6.58 -9.18
C THR A 73 -1.49 -7.64 -10.30
N GLY A 74 -2.55 -7.72 -11.11
CA GLY A 74 -2.70 -8.72 -12.17
C GLY A 74 -1.71 -8.59 -13.33
N ASN A 75 -1.12 -7.41 -13.50
CA ASN A 75 -0.05 -7.16 -14.48
C ASN A 75 1.35 -7.12 -13.84
N ILE A 76 1.46 -7.45 -12.56
CA ILE A 76 2.72 -7.46 -11.83
C ILE A 76 3.20 -8.91 -11.74
N SER A 77 4.51 -9.15 -11.85
CA SER A 77 5.11 -10.47 -11.68
C SER A 77 4.75 -11.09 -10.32
N GLU A 78 4.87 -12.43 -10.21
CA GLU A 78 4.55 -13.16 -8.98
C GLU A 78 5.35 -12.70 -7.75
N THR A 79 6.51 -12.11 -8.00
CA THR A 79 7.46 -11.54 -7.05
C THR A 79 7.27 -10.03 -6.85
N TYR A 80 6.20 -9.44 -7.37
CA TYR A 80 5.92 -8.00 -7.27
C TYR A 80 7.01 -7.08 -7.83
N GLY A 81 7.77 -7.56 -8.82
CA GLY A 81 8.87 -6.82 -9.44
C GLY A 81 10.15 -6.78 -8.62
N LEU A 82 10.22 -7.47 -7.48
CA LEU A 82 11.41 -7.54 -6.61
C LEU A 82 12.66 -8.00 -7.37
N GLU A 83 12.51 -8.87 -8.37
CA GLU A 83 13.58 -9.40 -9.21
C GLU A 83 14.37 -8.32 -9.99
N LYS A 84 13.80 -7.11 -10.13
CA LYS A 84 14.48 -5.98 -10.78
C LYS A 84 15.53 -5.34 -9.88
N ASP A 85 15.23 -5.31 -8.58
CA ASP A 85 15.99 -4.53 -7.59
C ASP A 85 16.62 -5.41 -6.50
N CYS A 86 16.41 -6.73 -6.52
CA CYS A 86 16.92 -7.68 -5.52
C CYS A 86 17.79 -8.76 -6.18
N GLU A 87 18.93 -9.07 -5.55
CA GLU A 87 19.89 -10.11 -5.99
C GLU A 87 19.88 -11.34 -5.08
N GLY A 88 19.33 -11.24 -3.87
CA GLY A 88 19.15 -12.38 -2.99
C GLY A 88 18.04 -13.32 -3.46
N HIS A 89 17.91 -14.47 -2.81
CA HIS A 89 16.83 -15.40 -3.10
C HIS A 89 15.48 -14.79 -2.70
N ILE A 90 14.48 -14.91 -3.58
CA ILE A 90 13.13 -14.40 -3.33
C ILE A 90 12.22 -15.61 -3.08
N ILE A 91 11.78 -15.77 -1.83
CA ILE A 91 10.85 -16.81 -1.40
C ILE A 91 9.45 -16.22 -1.39
N VAL A 92 8.52 -16.83 -2.14
CA VAL A 92 7.14 -16.35 -2.23
C VAL A 92 6.20 -17.32 -1.53
N HIS A 93 5.50 -16.85 -0.50
CA HIS A 93 4.38 -17.56 0.11
C HIS A 93 3.06 -16.91 -0.28
N THR A 94 2.04 -17.73 -0.52
CA THR A 94 0.70 -17.25 -0.86
C THR A 94 -0.29 -17.64 0.23
N VAL A 95 -1.07 -16.69 0.70
CA VAL A 95 -2.15 -16.88 1.68
C VAL A 95 -3.49 -16.56 1.02
N LYS A 96 -4.49 -17.40 1.25
CA LYS A 96 -5.81 -17.26 0.65
C LYS A 96 -6.46 -15.94 1.02
N GLY A 97 -6.97 -15.23 0.02
CA GLY A 97 -7.72 -14.00 0.20
C GLY A 97 -7.39 -12.91 -0.82
N THR A 98 -7.94 -11.74 -0.57
CA THR A 98 -7.65 -10.47 -1.23
C THR A 98 -6.50 -9.76 -0.52
N HIS A 99 -5.98 -8.69 -1.15
CA HIS A 99 -4.96 -7.83 -0.55
C HIS A 99 -5.37 -7.23 0.81
N GLN A 100 -6.67 -7.14 1.10
CA GLN A 100 -7.19 -6.60 2.36
C GLN A 100 -7.38 -7.67 3.44
N ASN A 101 -7.86 -8.86 3.06
CA ASN A 101 -8.32 -9.86 4.04
C ASN A 101 -7.32 -10.99 4.31
N PHE A 102 -6.27 -11.18 3.49
CA PHE A 102 -5.27 -12.21 3.74
C PHE A 102 -4.47 -11.98 5.04
N ILE A 103 -4.50 -10.75 5.57
CA ILE A 103 -3.92 -10.33 6.85
C ILE A 103 -4.96 -10.14 7.95
N GLN A 104 -6.15 -10.73 7.79
CA GLN A 104 -7.25 -10.64 8.76
C GLN A 104 -7.80 -12.03 9.08
N GLY A 105 -8.42 -12.19 10.26
CA GLY A 105 -9.07 -13.45 10.66
C GLY A 105 -8.18 -14.68 10.48
N GLU A 106 -8.66 -15.69 9.76
CA GLU A 106 -7.91 -16.90 9.44
C GLU A 106 -6.67 -16.63 8.57
N GLY A 107 -6.72 -15.63 7.69
CA GLY A 107 -5.55 -15.21 6.90
C GLY A 107 -4.42 -14.71 7.80
N ALA A 108 -4.73 -13.88 8.79
CA ALA A 108 -3.75 -13.38 9.77
C ALA A 108 -3.09 -14.52 10.55
N LYS A 109 -3.86 -15.54 10.96
CA LYS A 109 -3.32 -16.72 11.64
C LYS A 109 -2.33 -17.46 10.74
N LYS A 110 -2.68 -17.68 9.46
CA LYS A 110 -1.79 -18.35 8.51
C LYS A 110 -0.52 -17.55 8.23
N VAL A 111 -0.63 -16.23 8.11
CA VAL A 111 0.54 -15.33 7.98
C VAL A 111 1.44 -15.43 9.22
N ALA A 112 0.86 -15.46 10.42
CA ALA A 112 1.61 -15.57 11.67
C ALA A 112 2.32 -16.93 11.80
N GLU A 113 1.67 -18.03 11.42
CA GLU A 113 2.30 -19.36 11.34
C GLU A 113 3.52 -19.34 10.40
N LEU A 114 3.35 -18.81 9.18
CA LEU A 114 4.45 -18.69 8.21
C LEU A 114 5.62 -17.86 8.77
N ILE A 115 5.32 -16.73 9.42
CA ILE A 115 6.35 -15.88 10.05
C ILE A 115 7.09 -16.67 11.14
N ASN A 116 6.37 -17.40 11.99
CA ASN A 116 7.00 -18.21 13.04
C ASN A 116 7.89 -19.30 12.45
N ASP A 117 7.47 -19.97 11.39
CA ASP A 117 8.26 -20.99 10.70
C ASP A 117 9.56 -20.39 10.14
N ILE A 118 9.47 -19.23 9.47
CA ILE A 118 10.63 -18.50 8.91
C ILE A 118 11.66 -18.11 9.97
N PHE A 119 11.22 -17.74 11.17
CA PHE A 119 12.10 -17.29 12.26
C PHE A 119 12.49 -18.40 13.25
N SER A 120 11.98 -19.62 13.07
CA SER A 120 12.32 -20.78 13.91
C SER A 120 13.45 -21.63 13.32
N GLU A 121 13.83 -21.39 12.06
CA GLU A 121 15.02 -21.93 11.39
C GLU A 121 16.28 -21.11 11.70
#